data_AF-A0A699TEX2-F1
#
_entry.id   AF-A0A699TEX2-F1
#
_cell.length_a   1.000
_cell.length_b   1.000
_cell.length_c   1.000
_cell.angle_alpha   90.00
_cell.angle_beta   90.00
_cell.angle_gamma   90.00
#
_symmetry.space_group_name_H-M   'P 1'
#
loop_
_entity.id
_entity.type
_entity.pdbx_description
1 polymer ?
#
loop_
_entity_poly.entity_id
_entity_poly.type
_entity_poly.pdbx_seq_one_letter_code
_entity_poly.pdbx_strand_id
1 'polypeptide(L)' 'FEDPDKVYKVVKALYGLHQDPRALYKTLANYLLENGFQRGKIDQTLFIKKQKGDILLV' A
#
# COMPACT_ATOMS: atom_id res chain seq x y z
N PHE A 1 20.59 -14.35 -0.42
CA PHE A 1 21.71 -13.41 -0.20
C PHE A 1 22.40 -13.32 -1.57
N GLU A 2 22.43 -12.23 -2.33
CA GLU A 2 22.42 -10.80 -2.02
C GLU A 2 22.31 -10.07 -3.37
N ASP A 3 21.29 -9.23 -3.58
CA ASP A 3 21.15 -8.37 -4.77
C ASP A 3 20.91 -6.95 -4.26
N PRO A 4 21.95 -6.11 -4.14
CA PRO A 4 21.92 -4.89 -3.33
C PRO A 4 21.20 -3.68 -3.97
N ASP A 5 20.75 -3.78 -5.22
CA ASP A 5 20.31 -2.59 -6.01
C ASP A 5 18.84 -2.63 -6.50
N LYS A 6 17.97 -3.44 -5.90
CA LYS A 6 16.52 -3.40 -6.23
C LYS A 6 15.77 -2.41 -5.34
N VAL A 7 16.01 -1.12 -5.55
CA VAL A 7 15.16 -0.07 -4.96
C VAL A 7 13.88 0.02 -5.79
N TYR A 8 12.80 -0.59 -5.32
CA TYR A 8 11.47 -0.39 -5.91
C TYR A 8 11.04 1.06 -5.67
N LYS A 9 11.01 1.86 -6.74
CA LYS A 9 10.60 3.26 -6.74
C LYS A 9 9.12 3.35 -6.35
N VAL A 10 8.86 3.67 -5.08
CA VAL A 10 7.50 3.99 -4.61
C VAL A 10 7.04 5.22 -5.39
N VAL A 11 5.93 5.06 -6.11
CA VAL A 11 5.39 6.05 -7.04
C VAL A 11 4.99 7.32 -6.27
N LYS A 12 5.93 8.27 -6.20
CA LYS A 12 5.74 9.61 -5.64
C LYS A 12 4.71 10.46 -6.41
N ALA A 13 4.10 9.90 -7.47
CA ALA A 13 3.09 10.57 -8.29
C ALA A 13 1.72 10.71 -7.61
N LEU A 14 1.45 9.97 -6.52
CA LEU A 14 0.20 10.10 -5.76
C LEU A 14 0.13 11.38 -4.91
N TYR A 15 1.26 11.94 -4.51
CA TYR A 15 1.29 13.08 -3.58
C TYR A 15 1.17 14.45 -4.28
N GLY A 16 1.34 14.53 -5.61
CA GLY A 16 1.31 15.77 -6.37
C GLY A 16 -0.07 16.24 -6.85
N LEU A 17 -1.11 15.40 -6.77
CA LEU A 17 -2.45 15.69 -7.30
C LEU A 17 -3.42 16.02 -6.16
N HIS A 18 -3.18 17.15 -5.49
CA HIS A 18 -3.82 17.53 -4.24
C HIS A 18 -5.14 18.30 -4.43
N GLN A 19 -6.21 17.61 -4.87
CA GLN A 19 -7.60 18.03 -4.62
C GLN A 19 -8.58 16.84 -4.43
N ASP A 20 -8.43 15.73 -5.15
CA ASP A 20 -9.30 14.53 -5.01
C ASP A 20 -8.71 13.22 -4.38
N PRO A 21 -7.56 13.19 -3.66
CA PRO A 21 -7.04 11.92 -3.12
C PRO A 21 -7.86 11.32 -1.97
N ARG A 22 -8.64 12.12 -1.21
CA ARG A 22 -9.26 11.64 0.04
C ARG A 22 -10.42 10.69 -0.21
N ALA A 23 -11.29 11.01 -1.16
CA ALA A 23 -12.40 10.15 -1.55
C ALA A 23 -11.89 8.87 -2.22
N LEU A 24 -10.91 9.01 -3.12
CA LEU A 24 -10.28 7.87 -3.79
C LEU A 24 -9.52 6.97 -2.82
N TYR A 25 -8.82 7.54 -1.84
CA TYR A 25 -8.14 6.79 -0.79
C TYR A 25 -9.13 6.01 0.07
N LYS A 26 -10.29 6.59 0.41
CA LYS A 26 -11.32 5.89 1.18
C LYS A 26 -11.88 4.70 0.40
N THR A 27 -12.14 4.88 -0.90
CA THR A 27 -12.60 3.79 -1.78
C THR A 27 -11.53 2.70 -1.93
N LEU A 28 -10.28 3.09 -2.18
CA LEU A 28 -9.15 2.15 -2.30
C LEU A 28 -8.92 1.39 -0.99
N ALA A 29 -8.94 2.09 0.15
CA ALA A 29 -8.80 1.49 1.47
C ALA A 29 -9.89 0.45 1.74
N ASN A 30 -11.14 0.75 1.40
CA ASN A 30 -12.25 -0.19 1.56
C ASN A 30 -12.06 -1.42 0.65
N TYR A 31 -11.71 -1.21 -0.62
CA TYR A 31 -11.45 -2.30 -1.55
C TYR A 31 -10.32 -3.22 -1.07
N LEU A 32 -9.21 -2.66 -0.57
CA LEU A 32 -8.09 -3.43 -0.04
C LEU A 32 -8.51 -4.26 1.18
N LEU A 33 -9.29 -3.67 2.10
CA LEU A 33 -9.81 -4.38 3.28
C LEU A 33 -10.72 -5.56 2.88
N GLU A 34 -11.64 -5.34 1.94
CA GLU A 34 -12.54 -6.38 1.40
C GLU A 34 -11.76 -7.52 0.72
N ASN A 35 -10.63 -7.19 0.09
CA ASN A 35 -9.75 -8.17 -0.54
C ASN A 35 -8.77 -8.84 0.44
N GLY A 36 -8.95 -8.67 1.75
CA GLY A 36 -8.18 -9.35 2.79
C GLY A 36 -6.83 -8.70 3.10
N PHE A 37 -6.61 -7.45 2.70
CA PHE A 37 -5.51 -6.66 3.25
C PHE A 37 -5.88 -6.16 4.66
N GLN A 38 -4.86 -5.95 5.48
CA GLN A 38 -4.96 -5.42 6.82
C GLN A 38 -4.18 -4.10 6.89
N ARG A 39 -4.69 -3.12 7.63
CA ARG A 39 -3.94 -1.88 7.86
C ARG A 39 -2.73 -2.14 8.75
N GLY A 40 -1.63 -1.45 8.45
CA GLY A 40 -0.41 -1.44 9.25
C GLY A 40 -0.71 -0.94 10.66
N LYS A 41 -0.06 -1.58 11.64
CA LYS A 41 -0.26 -1.28 13.06
C LYS A 41 0.43 0.04 13.48
N ILE A 42 1.52 0.37 12.79
CA ILE A 42 2.33 1.57 13.02
C ILE A 42 1.92 2.66 12.03
N ASP A 43 1.78 2.30 10.75
CA ASP A 43 1.33 3.20 9.69
C ASP A 43 -0.09 2.83 9.21
N GLN A 44 -1.05 3.69 9.50
CA GLN A 44 -2.44 3.53 9.07
C GLN A 44 -2.65 3.67 7.55
N THR A 45 -1.60 4.13 6.84
CA THR A 45 -1.58 4.25 5.38
C THR A 45 -1.05 3.01 4.68
N LEU A 46 -0.40 2.10 5.41
CA LEU A 46 0.18 0.89 4.85
C LEU A 46 -0.84 -0.24 4.90
N PHE A 47 -1.00 -1.01 3.82
CA PHE A 47 -1.83 -2.20 3.77
C PHE A 47 -0.97 -3.44 3.56
N ILE A 48 -1.24 -4.48 4.35
CA ILE A 48 -0.45 -5.71 4.41
C ILE A 48 -1.39 -6.89 4.16
N LYS A 49 -1.06 -7.75 3.20
CA LYS A 49 -1.75 -9.03 2.99
C LYS A 49 -0.74 -10.16 3.00
N LYS A 50 -0.97 -11.15 3.87
CA LYS A 50 -0.15 -12.36 3.95
C LYS A 50 -0.82 -13.47 3.15
N GLN A 51 -0.13 -14.04 2.17
CA GLN A 51 -0.62 -15.18 1.40
C GLN A 51 0.46 -16.26 1.32
N LYS A 52 0.20 -17.43 1.93
CA LYS A 52 1.02 -18.66 1.80
C LYS A 52 2.55 -18.47 1.94
N GLY A 53 2.99 -17.50 2.76
CA GLY A 53 4.40 -17.21 2.99
C GLY A 53 4.87 -15.87 2.39
N ASP A 54 4.13 -15.33 1.43
CA ASP A 54 4.41 -14.04 0.81
C ASP A 54 3.67 -12.90 1.51
N ILE A 55 4.29 -11.71 1.52
CA ILE A 55 3.73 -10.49 2.08
C ILE A 55 3.57 -9.47 0.94
N LEU A 56 2.33 -9.06 0.69
CA LEU A 56 2.02 -7.96 -0.20
C LEU A 56 1.88 -6.68 0.63
N LEU A 57 2.57 -5.61 0.20
CA LEU A 57 2.55 -4.28 0.78
C LEU A 57 1.99 -3.30 -0.25
N VAL A 58 1.02 -2.48 0.17
CA VAL A 58 0.38 -1.43 -0.65
C VAL A 58 0.38 -0.13 0.13
#